data_AF-A0A8J7YM29-F1
#
_entry.id   AF-A0A8J7YM29-F1
#
_cell.length_a   1.000
_cell.length_b   1.000
_cell.length_c   1.000
_cell.angle_alpha   90.00
_cell.angle_beta   90.00
_cell.angle_gamma   90.00
#
_symmetry.space_group_name_H-M   'P 1'
#
loop_
_entity.id
_entity.type
_entity.pdbx_description
1 polymer ?
#
loop_
_entity_poly.entity_id
_entity_poly.type
_entity_poly.pdbx_seq_one_letter_code
_entity_poly.pdbx_strand_id
1 'polypeptide(L)'
;MELLDRLSAKMSALTSKFSMKSIIDINEQPLFRMPNYMFRFKYWLGAMVGGALLFEVISGLFLLLNYYPSDPYNQTIYLIYNIPFGAAILFSHLYGAYVMIFLIYIHMFRNYFDGAYKKPRQFQWVIGLILFALTLGTAFTGYSLPADILGIDADDVARGILGSLPNGTSLSFIIFGNGLPISQYTRLLGFHVILTALIGVFFIMHFMLFEQNGIMPSEKVKGTVPAVYPKHVWEKFNPWWPRNFVYTLAVTFFVWGIILLVPNLLANINGVPFLFQPAPAPPPSSPSAASIPAYPPWFFLFLYKALDFSTPSGASYNPAVASMLAALVPALFLLALPWLDRSRETAPHRRPLWIGIGILLITYLLQLSVWAYTAPGVREPFSTQVGIMLPPLIIAFVSIYGIPRLLRMTRGDLQLTPKTAGLLIVIGLTFIGTLNAALSQPSVYAIGIIIPVALTFLLFAKRVLAERPDRVTVIDRQVRVMSPNIAMALMAVLFIVAAGVIFLVTQFPVTGYGSTFWGMGTGVVLLIFSYSLVLWDYVAYPQEDDEIPLSELLEEGRPRKGRTTSYIGEASGSEQKRAIVPEPAGTFTAQVPEKADD
;
A
#
# COMPACT_ATOMS: atom_id res chain seq x y z
N MET A 1 50.44 3.45 -13.27
CA MET A 1 50.23 2.33 -12.34
C MET A 1 50.57 2.75 -10.91
N GLU A 2 51.78 3.24 -10.63
CA GLU A 2 52.19 3.63 -9.27
C GLU A 2 51.27 4.68 -8.59
N LEU A 3 50.71 5.64 -9.34
CA LEU A 3 49.73 6.59 -8.82
C LEU A 3 48.39 5.92 -8.43
N LEU A 4 47.97 4.91 -9.20
CA LEU A 4 46.75 4.14 -8.94
C LEU A 4 46.93 3.21 -7.73
N ASP A 5 48.12 2.64 -7.57
CA ASP A 5 48.45 1.82 -6.39
C ASP A 5 48.55 2.68 -5.12
N ARG A 6 49.11 3.89 -5.20
CA ARG A 6 49.14 4.84 -4.08
C ARG A 6 47.74 5.37 -3.73
N LEU A 7 46.88 5.57 -4.74
CA LEU A 7 45.46 5.94 -4.53
C LEU A 7 44.66 4.78 -3.93
N SER A 8 44.87 3.56 -4.40
CA SER A 8 44.27 2.33 -3.85
C SER A 8 44.71 2.10 -2.40
N ALA A 9 46.01 2.26 -2.10
CA ALA A 9 46.54 2.13 -0.75
C ALA A 9 46.03 3.24 0.19
N LYS A 10 45.93 4.50 -0.30
CA LYS A 10 45.34 5.60 0.49
C LYS A 10 43.84 5.43 0.68
N MET A 11 43.10 4.97 -0.33
CA MET A 11 41.68 4.63 -0.20
C MET A 11 41.50 3.47 0.77
N SER A 12 42.31 2.42 0.69
CA SER A 12 42.31 1.27 1.61
C SER A 12 42.59 1.70 3.05
N ALA A 13 43.57 2.59 3.26
CA ALA A 13 43.90 3.15 4.57
C ALA A 13 42.84 4.14 5.10
N LEU A 14 42.16 4.88 4.22
CA LEU A 14 41.01 5.70 4.58
C LEU A 14 39.80 4.83 4.92
N THR A 15 39.53 3.75 4.17
CA THR A 15 38.45 2.80 4.46
C THR A 15 38.72 1.92 5.68
N SER A 16 39.98 1.76 6.12
CA SER A 16 40.30 1.05 7.36
C SER A 16 40.18 1.95 8.59
N LYS A 17 40.53 3.24 8.48
CA LYS A 17 40.33 4.24 9.56
C LYS A 17 38.89 4.75 9.67
N PHE A 18 38.19 4.89 8.55
CA PHE A 18 36.75 5.10 8.45
C PHE A 18 36.10 3.82 7.94
N SER A 19 36.38 2.71 8.62
CA SER A 19 35.62 1.50 8.40
C SER A 19 34.18 1.79 8.83
N MET A 20 33.34 2.12 7.86
CA MET A 20 31.89 2.18 8.05
C MET A 20 31.38 0.84 8.59
N LYS A 21 32.19 -0.24 8.47
CA LYS A 21 32.05 -1.57 9.06
C LYS A 21 32.20 -1.64 10.59
N SER A 22 32.88 -0.69 11.25
CA SER A 22 33.03 -0.67 12.72
C SER A 22 32.13 0.35 13.43
N ILE A 23 31.65 1.36 12.68
CA ILE A 23 30.63 2.31 13.17
C ILE A 23 29.22 1.78 12.88
N ILE A 24 29.07 1.01 11.80
CA ILE A 24 27.86 0.31 11.40
C ILE A 24 28.32 -1.10 11.01
N ASP A 25 28.15 -2.09 11.88
CA ASP A 25 28.48 -3.47 11.53
C ASP A 25 27.49 -3.99 10.48
N ILE A 26 27.75 -3.73 9.19
CA ILE A 26 26.85 -4.08 8.08
C ILE A 26 26.81 -5.60 7.85
N ASN A 27 27.70 -6.38 8.47
CA ASN A 27 27.66 -7.84 8.39
C ASN A 27 26.62 -8.47 9.33
N GLU A 28 26.20 -7.75 10.37
CA GLU A 28 25.15 -8.15 11.32
C GLU A 28 24.09 -7.07 11.49
N GLN A 29 23.67 -6.40 10.41
CA GLN A 29 22.50 -5.54 10.54
C GLN A 29 21.29 -6.37 10.98
N PRO A 30 20.43 -5.85 11.88
CA PRO A 30 19.19 -6.51 12.28
C PRO A 30 18.16 -6.63 11.14
N LEU A 31 18.53 -6.29 9.91
CA LEU A 31 17.65 -6.25 8.74
C LEU A 31 17.21 -7.65 8.33
N PHE A 32 15.89 -7.79 8.24
CA PHE A 32 15.20 -9.04 8.09
C PHE A 32 15.50 -9.65 6.72
N ARG A 33 15.79 -10.95 6.73
CA ARG A 33 16.04 -11.74 5.53
C ARG A 33 14.72 -12.17 4.87
N MET A 34 14.61 -12.12 3.55
CA MET A 34 13.31 -12.35 2.86
C MET A 34 13.25 -13.69 2.13
N PRO A 35 12.15 -14.46 2.24
CA PRO A 35 11.97 -15.70 1.47
C PRO A 35 11.68 -15.41 -0.01
N ASN A 36 12.03 -16.35 -0.89
CA ASN A 36 11.91 -16.21 -2.35
C ASN A 36 10.51 -15.80 -2.83
N TYR A 37 9.45 -16.42 -2.29
CA TYR A 37 8.08 -16.14 -2.71
C TYR A 37 7.62 -14.70 -2.42
N MET A 38 8.35 -13.94 -1.58
CA MET A 38 8.02 -12.57 -1.21
C MET A 38 8.51 -11.50 -2.18
N PHE A 39 9.33 -11.84 -3.19
CA PHE A 39 9.74 -10.92 -4.26
C PHE A 39 8.60 -10.71 -5.29
N ARG A 40 7.42 -10.35 -4.77
CA ARG A 40 6.21 -10.01 -5.51
C ARG A 40 5.66 -8.70 -4.96
N PHE A 41 5.21 -7.83 -5.85
CA PHE A 41 4.76 -6.46 -5.55
C PHE A 41 3.86 -6.35 -4.30
N LYS A 42 2.91 -7.27 -4.12
CA LYS A 42 1.95 -7.28 -3.00
C LYS A 42 2.57 -7.35 -1.60
N TYR A 43 3.77 -7.92 -1.45
CA TYR A 43 4.44 -8.05 -0.14
C TYR A 43 5.28 -6.82 0.23
N TRP A 44 5.54 -5.94 -0.75
CA TRP A 44 6.44 -4.78 -0.60
C TRP A 44 5.71 -3.45 -0.41
N LEU A 45 4.38 -3.49 -0.19
CA LEU A 45 3.55 -2.30 0.01
C LEU A 45 4.07 -1.39 1.14
N GLY A 46 4.61 -1.96 2.23
CA GLY A 46 5.19 -1.16 3.31
C GLY A 46 6.46 -0.40 2.88
N ALA A 47 7.32 -1.04 2.09
CA ALA A 47 8.50 -0.39 1.52
C ALA A 47 8.11 0.69 0.50
N MET A 48 7.03 0.49 -0.27
CA MET A 48 6.49 1.50 -1.18
C MET A 48 5.98 2.74 -0.45
N VAL A 49 5.28 2.56 0.69
CA VAL A 49 4.89 3.68 1.57
C VAL A 49 6.15 4.39 2.09
N GLY A 50 7.18 3.66 2.51
CA GLY A 50 8.46 4.24 2.91
C GLY A 50 9.16 5.02 1.78
N GLY A 51 9.10 4.51 0.56
CA GLY A 51 9.61 5.18 -0.64
C GLY A 51 8.84 6.49 -0.95
N ALA A 52 7.52 6.48 -0.79
CA ALA A 52 6.70 7.69 -0.92
C ALA A 52 7.04 8.71 0.19
N LEU A 53 7.15 8.28 1.45
CA LEU A 53 7.58 9.14 2.56
C LEU A 53 8.95 9.80 2.28
N LEU A 54 9.90 9.05 1.74
CA LEU A 54 11.21 9.61 1.36
C LEU A 54 11.07 10.69 0.28
N PHE A 55 10.21 10.46 -0.73
CA PHE A 55 9.91 11.47 -1.75
C PHE A 55 9.32 12.73 -1.13
N GLU A 56 8.32 12.58 -0.25
CA GLU A 56 7.64 13.69 0.42
C GLU A 56 8.61 14.54 1.24
N VAL A 57 9.53 13.91 1.97
CA VAL A 57 10.53 14.65 2.75
C VAL A 57 11.47 15.44 1.83
N ILE A 58 11.99 14.82 0.76
CA ILE A 58 12.93 15.48 -0.16
C ILE A 58 12.26 16.66 -0.88
N SER A 59 11.07 16.42 -1.45
CA SER A 59 10.31 17.45 -2.17
C SER A 59 9.79 18.53 -1.22
N GLY A 60 9.32 18.18 -0.03
CA GLY A 60 8.87 19.11 1.00
C GLY A 60 9.98 20.04 1.50
N LEU A 61 11.20 19.53 1.70
CA LEU A 61 12.36 20.37 2.05
C LEU A 61 12.70 21.38 0.94
N PHE A 62 12.60 20.97 -0.33
CA PHE A 62 12.77 21.90 -1.46
C PHE A 62 11.69 23.00 -1.47
N LEU A 63 10.42 22.63 -1.27
CA LEU A 63 9.31 23.58 -1.24
C LEU A 63 9.40 24.52 -0.03
N LEU A 64 9.81 24.01 1.13
CA LEU A 64 10.00 24.79 2.36
C LEU A 64 10.98 25.96 2.16
N LEU A 65 12.05 25.76 1.38
CA LEU A 65 13.03 26.81 1.07
C LEU A 65 12.46 27.94 0.20
N ASN A 66 11.35 27.69 -0.50
CA ASN A 66 10.76 28.60 -1.49
C ASN A 66 9.36 29.09 -1.09
N TYR A 67 8.88 28.76 0.12
CA TYR A 67 7.55 29.13 0.58
C TYR A 67 7.60 30.26 1.61
N TYR A 68 6.74 31.27 1.43
CA TYR A 68 6.64 32.41 2.34
C TYR A 68 5.20 32.64 2.85
N PRO A 69 4.94 32.44 4.16
CA PRO A 69 3.57 32.42 4.70
C PRO A 69 2.79 33.74 4.67
N SER A 70 3.42 34.89 4.40
CA SER A 70 2.69 36.17 4.43
C SER A 70 1.85 36.41 3.18
N ASP A 71 2.18 35.74 2.07
CA ASP A 71 1.47 35.85 0.79
C ASP A 71 1.42 34.47 0.10
N PRO A 72 0.80 33.48 0.74
CA PRO A 72 0.93 32.05 0.39
C PRO A 72 0.56 31.73 -1.07
N TYR A 73 -0.54 32.30 -1.56
CA TYR A 73 -1.03 32.03 -2.91
C TYR A 73 -0.06 32.56 -3.97
N ASN A 74 0.30 33.85 -3.91
CA ASN A 74 1.20 34.44 -4.90
C ASN A 74 2.59 33.81 -4.86
N GLN A 75 3.06 33.40 -3.68
CA GLN A 75 4.35 32.70 -3.54
C GLN A 75 4.29 31.29 -4.15
N THR A 76 3.16 30.59 -4.04
CA THR A 76 2.93 29.33 -4.73
C THR A 76 2.94 29.51 -6.25
N ILE A 77 2.30 30.56 -6.76
CA ILE A 77 2.34 30.91 -8.18
C ILE A 77 3.76 31.29 -8.63
N TYR A 78 4.48 32.08 -7.83
CA TYR A 78 5.88 32.43 -8.09
C TYR A 78 6.75 31.17 -8.19
N LEU A 79 6.58 30.21 -7.27
CA LEU A 79 7.27 28.93 -7.28
C LEU A 79 7.02 28.17 -8.59
N ILE A 80 5.76 28.09 -9.02
CA ILE A 80 5.37 27.41 -10.28
C ILE A 80 6.07 28.02 -11.50
N TYR A 81 6.07 29.36 -11.62
CA TYR A 81 6.53 30.03 -12.85
C TYR A 81 8.01 30.41 -12.86
N ASN A 82 8.64 30.64 -11.71
CA ASN A 82 9.95 31.27 -11.64
C ASN A 82 11.04 30.37 -11.04
N ILE A 83 10.69 29.38 -10.22
CA ILE A 83 11.67 28.46 -9.62
C ILE A 83 11.93 27.28 -10.57
N PRO A 84 13.20 26.95 -10.89
CA PRO A 84 13.52 25.76 -11.67
C PRO A 84 12.94 24.49 -11.05
N PHE A 85 12.21 23.72 -11.86
CA PHE A 85 11.46 22.53 -11.50
C PHE A 85 10.33 22.77 -10.48
N GLY A 86 9.97 24.03 -10.21
CA GLY A 86 9.00 24.39 -9.19
C GLY A 86 7.63 23.76 -9.40
N ALA A 87 7.04 23.92 -10.59
CA ALA A 87 5.74 23.30 -10.90
C ALA A 87 5.82 21.77 -10.80
N ALA A 88 6.85 21.16 -11.41
CA ALA A 88 7.02 19.72 -11.39
C ALA A 88 7.15 19.14 -9.97
N ILE A 89 7.93 19.76 -9.10
CA ILE A 89 8.13 19.32 -7.72
C ILE A 89 6.87 19.56 -6.89
N LEU A 90 6.23 20.74 -6.99
CA LEU A 90 5.01 21.04 -6.26
C LEU A 90 3.88 20.06 -6.59
N PHE A 91 3.64 19.82 -7.87
CA PHE A 91 2.60 18.90 -8.35
C PHE A 91 2.89 17.47 -7.90
N SER A 92 4.17 17.07 -7.95
CA SER A 92 4.60 15.75 -7.51
C SER A 92 4.55 15.59 -5.99
N HIS A 93 4.78 16.63 -5.21
CA HIS A 93 4.63 16.60 -3.76
C HIS A 93 3.16 16.38 -3.37
N LEU A 94 2.22 17.12 -3.98
CA LEU A 94 0.78 16.91 -3.76
C LEU A 94 0.36 15.48 -4.10
N TYR A 95 0.76 14.98 -5.27
CA TYR A 95 0.42 13.63 -5.70
C TYR A 95 1.22 12.55 -4.99
N GLY A 96 2.41 12.86 -4.47
CA GLY A 96 3.19 11.99 -3.62
C GLY A 96 2.49 11.73 -2.30
N ALA A 97 1.89 12.76 -1.68
CA ALA A 97 0.97 12.59 -0.56
C ALA A 97 -0.25 11.72 -0.93
N TYR A 98 -0.85 11.92 -2.11
CA TYR A 98 -1.98 11.11 -2.58
C TYR A 98 -1.60 9.63 -2.75
N VAL A 99 -0.47 9.37 -3.42
CA VAL A 99 0.08 8.02 -3.60
C VAL A 99 0.43 7.39 -2.26
N MET A 100 1.04 8.14 -1.34
CA MET A 100 1.37 7.65 0.00
C MET A 100 0.11 7.23 0.76
N ILE A 101 -0.93 8.06 0.80
CA ILE A 101 -2.20 7.75 1.48
C ILE A 101 -2.87 6.54 0.83
N PHE A 102 -2.90 6.48 -0.50
CA PHE A 102 -3.45 5.34 -1.25
C PHE A 102 -2.70 4.03 -0.92
N LEU A 103 -1.36 4.07 -0.90
CA LEU A 103 -0.53 2.93 -0.52
C LEU A 103 -0.73 2.52 0.94
N ILE A 104 -0.93 3.47 1.86
CA ILE A 104 -1.26 3.18 3.25
C ILE A 104 -2.59 2.43 3.34
N TYR A 105 -3.63 2.87 2.61
CA TYR A 105 -4.91 2.15 2.59
C TYR A 105 -4.73 0.70 2.11
N ILE A 106 -4.04 0.49 0.98
CA ILE A 106 -3.80 -0.86 0.46
C ILE A 106 -2.96 -1.69 1.45
N HIS A 107 -1.90 -1.11 2.01
CA HIS A 107 -1.04 -1.76 2.98
C HIS A 107 -1.84 -2.19 4.22
N MET A 108 -2.64 -1.29 4.77
CA MET A 108 -3.49 -1.53 5.94
C MET A 108 -4.53 -2.63 5.66
N PHE A 109 -5.29 -2.52 4.57
CA PHE A 109 -6.33 -3.50 4.25
C PHE A 109 -5.77 -4.86 3.86
N ARG A 110 -4.63 -4.92 3.17
CA ARG A 110 -3.92 -6.19 2.93
C ARG A 110 -3.56 -6.88 4.25
N ASN A 111 -2.99 -6.14 5.20
CA ASN A 111 -2.63 -6.66 6.52
C ASN A 111 -3.87 -7.00 7.37
N TYR A 112 -4.97 -6.26 7.22
CA TYR A 112 -6.27 -6.57 7.81
C TYR A 112 -6.77 -7.94 7.34
N PHE A 113 -6.85 -8.15 6.02
CA PHE A 113 -7.36 -9.39 5.45
C PHE A 113 -6.44 -10.58 5.72
N ASP A 114 -5.13 -10.38 5.76
CA ASP A 114 -4.16 -11.42 6.13
C ASP A 114 -4.14 -11.71 7.65
N GLY A 115 -4.80 -10.89 8.47
CA GLY A 115 -4.82 -11.05 9.93
C GLY A 115 -3.46 -10.75 10.57
N ALA A 116 -2.63 -9.96 9.89
CA ALA A 116 -1.27 -9.63 10.32
C ALA A 116 -1.25 -8.77 11.60
N TYR A 117 -2.38 -8.15 11.98
CA TYR A 117 -2.53 -7.38 13.22
C TYR A 117 -2.58 -8.25 14.50
N LYS A 118 -2.75 -9.57 14.36
CA LYS A 118 -2.78 -10.50 15.50
C LYS A 118 -1.40 -10.66 16.12
N LYS A 119 -1.34 -11.33 17.28
CA LYS A 119 -0.07 -11.61 17.98
C LYS A 119 0.99 -12.22 17.05
N PRO A 120 2.24 -11.72 17.09
CA PRO A 120 2.79 -10.73 18.03
C PRO A 120 2.70 -9.26 17.58
N ARG A 121 2.11 -8.95 16.41
CA ARG A 121 2.20 -7.63 15.76
C ARG A 121 1.11 -6.64 16.17
N GLN A 122 0.53 -6.81 17.36
CA GLN A 122 -0.58 -5.96 17.84
C GLN A 122 -0.11 -4.51 18.01
N PHE A 123 1.07 -4.29 18.60
CA PHE A 123 1.66 -2.96 18.74
C PHE A 123 2.04 -2.36 17.39
N GLN A 124 2.60 -3.17 16.48
CA GLN A 124 2.93 -2.70 15.13
C GLN A 124 1.70 -2.18 14.38
N TRP A 125 0.55 -2.86 14.52
CA TRP A 125 -0.73 -2.40 13.97
C TRP A 125 -1.18 -1.05 14.55
N VAL A 126 -1.14 -0.88 15.88
CA VAL A 126 -1.49 0.38 16.53
C VAL A 126 -0.58 1.52 16.07
N ILE A 127 0.73 1.30 16.01
CA ILE A 127 1.69 2.27 15.48
C ILE A 127 1.37 2.61 14.01
N GLY A 128 0.99 1.61 13.20
CA GLY A 128 0.56 1.85 11.82
C GLY A 128 -0.68 2.73 11.70
N LEU A 129 -1.65 2.59 12.61
CA LEU A 129 -2.83 3.46 12.66
C LEU A 129 -2.50 4.88 13.14
N ILE A 130 -1.56 5.02 14.08
CA ILE A 130 -1.04 6.35 14.49
C ILE A 130 -0.34 7.02 13.31
N LEU A 131 0.52 6.29 12.59
CA LEU A 131 1.15 6.78 11.37
C LEU A 131 0.12 7.25 10.35
N PHE A 132 -0.92 6.45 10.11
CA PHE A 132 -1.98 6.83 9.19
C PHE A 132 -2.70 8.13 9.61
N ALA A 133 -3.02 8.28 10.89
CA ALA A 133 -3.63 9.50 11.41
C ALA A 133 -2.69 10.73 11.29
N LEU A 134 -1.40 10.56 11.58
CA LEU A 134 -0.40 11.61 11.41
C LEU A 134 -0.27 12.00 9.93
N THR A 135 -0.25 11.03 9.00
CA THR A 135 -0.20 11.29 7.55
C THR A 135 -1.42 12.09 7.08
N LEU A 136 -2.63 11.74 7.54
CA LEU A 136 -3.83 12.52 7.20
C LEU A 136 -3.76 13.96 7.77
N GLY A 137 -3.25 14.14 8.99
CA GLY A 137 -3.03 15.45 9.58
C GLY A 137 -2.00 16.29 8.80
N THR A 138 -0.85 15.70 8.46
CA THR A 138 0.17 16.35 7.63
C THR A 138 -0.36 16.72 6.25
N ALA A 139 -1.12 15.82 5.61
CA ALA A 139 -1.72 16.08 4.31
C ALA A 139 -2.75 17.21 4.36
N PHE A 140 -3.58 17.28 5.40
CA PHE A 140 -4.49 18.40 5.64
C PHE A 140 -3.74 19.73 5.76
N THR A 141 -2.75 19.81 6.66
CA THR A 141 -2.03 21.07 6.87
C THR A 141 -1.24 21.49 5.64
N GLY A 142 -0.70 20.54 4.87
CA GLY A 142 0.03 20.81 3.62
C GLY A 142 -0.89 21.27 2.49
N TYR A 143 -2.04 20.62 2.32
CA TYR A 143 -3.07 20.99 1.32
C TYR A 143 -3.58 22.43 1.49
N SER A 144 -3.52 22.94 2.72
CA SER A 144 -4.01 24.28 3.07
C SER A 144 -2.97 25.39 2.82
N LEU A 145 -1.68 25.06 2.68
CA LEU A 145 -0.60 26.04 2.52
C LEU A 145 -0.69 26.90 1.24
N PRO A 146 -1.13 26.38 0.07
CA PRO A 146 -1.29 27.21 -1.12
C PRO A 146 -2.31 28.36 -0.98
N ALA A 147 -3.23 28.27 0.00
CA ALA A 147 -4.29 29.26 0.20
C ALA A 147 -5.15 29.53 -1.05
N ASP A 148 -5.36 28.50 -1.88
CA ASP A 148 -6.37 28.54 -2.93
C ASP A 148 -7.78 28.37 -2.34
N ILE A 149 -8.82 28.51 -3.17
CA ILE A 149 -10.21 28.43 -2.68
C ILE A 149 -10.50 27.09 -1.99
N LEU A 150 -9.99 25.97 -2.52
CA LEU A 150 -10.23 24.64 -1.96
C LEU A 150 -9.53 24.44 -0.61
N GLY A 151 -8.31 24.95 -0.45
CA GLY A 151 -7.58 24.92 0.81
C GLY A 151 -8.29 25.76 1.90
N ILE A 152 -8.81 26.93 1.53
CA ILE A 152 -9.56 27.80 2.45
C ILE A 152 -10.89 27.14 2.87
N ASP A 153 -11.61 26.54 1.91
CA ASP A 153 -12.84 25.81 2.21
C ASP A 153 -12.58 24.63 3.16
N ALA A 154 -11.48 23.89 2.96
CA ALA A 154 -11.07 22.81 3.85
C ALA A 154 -10.76 23.32 5.27
N ASP A 155 -10.06 24.46 5.38
CA ASP A 155 -9.78 25.12 6.65
C ASP A 155 -11.06 25.58 7.37
N ASP A 156 -12.04 26.10 6.64
CA ASP A 156 -13.33 26.52 7.20
C ASP A 156 -14.17 25.34 7.69
N VAL A 157 -14.19 24.22 6.96
CA VAL A 157 -14.80 22.98 7.44
C VAL A 157 -14.13 22.50 8.71
N ALA A 158 -12.79 22.51 8.77
CA ALA A 158 -12.04 22.12 9.96
C ALA A 158 -12.33 23.04 11.16
N ARG A 159 -12.40 24.35 10.95
CA ARG A 159 -12.82 25.34 11.98
C ARG A 159 -14.24 25.07 12.47
N GLY A 160 -15.18 24.75 11.57
CA GLY A 160 -16.56 24.38 11.92
C GLY A 160 -16.63 23.13 12.79
N ILE A 161 -15.86 22.10 12.46
CA ILE A 161 -15.75 20.87 13.26
C ILE A 161 -15.17 21.21 14.64
N LEU A 162 -14.04 21.91 14.71
CA LEU A 162 -13.42 22.29 15.98
C LEU A 162 -14.34 23.15 16.84
N GLY A 163 -14.97 24.17 16.27
CA GLY A 163 -15.90 25.07 16.96
C GLY A 163 -17.12 24.37 17.55
N SER A 164 -17.47 23.19 17.03
CA SER A 164 -18.56 22.36 17.56
C SER A 164 -18.17 21.48 18.75
N LEU A 165 -16.88 21.43 19.11
CA LEU A 165 -16.38 20.75 20.31
C LEU A 165 -16.45 21.64 21.55
N PRO A 166 -16.53 21.05 22.76
CA PRO A 166 -16.29 21.79 24.00
C PRO A 166 -14.91 22.45 23.98
N ASN A 167 -14.83 23.75 24.27
CA ASN A 167 -13.61 24.58 24.16
C ASN A 167 -13.04 24.67 22.73
N GLY A 168 -13.86 24.42 21.72
CA GLY A 168 -13.48 24.43 20.30
C GLY A 168 -12.81 25.72 19.82
N THR A 169 -13.27 26.88 20.29
CA THR A 169 -12.70 28.18 19.94
C THR A 169 -11.23 28.30 20.35
N SER A 170 -10.86 27.82 21.55
CA SER A 170 -9.48 27.83 22.03
C SER A 170 -8.60 26.89 21.20
N LEU A 171 -9.10 25.71 20.84
CA LEU A 171 -8.40 24.77 19.94
C LEU A 171 -8.20 25.37 18.55
N SER A 172 -9.23 26.01 18.01
CA SER A 172 -9.15 26.71 16.72
C SER A 172 -8.08 27.80 16.74
N PHE A 173 -7.96 28.56 17.82
CA PHE A 173 -6.92 29.59 17.96
C PHE A 173 -5.50 29.01 18.01
N ILE A 174 -5.31 27.86 18.65
CA ILE A 174 -4.01 27.18 18.70
C ILE A 174 -3.58 26.72 17.30
N ILE A 175 -4.52 26.16 16.53
CA ILE A 175 -4.27 25.56 15.22
C ILE A 175 -4.18 26.63 14.12
N PHE A 176 -5.19 27.49 14.00
CA PHE A 176 -5.33 28.47 12.92
C PHE A 176 -4.92 29.90 13.32
N GLY A 177 -4.63 30.16 14.59
CA GLY A 177 -4.22 31.47 15.05
C GLY A 177 -5.36 32.47 15.24
N ASN A 178 -5.06 33.76 15.11
CA ASN A 178 -5.96 34.85 15.46
C ASN A 178 -6.86 35.35 14.32
N GLY A 179 -6.95 34.59 13.22
CA GLY A 179 -7.72 34.97 12.03
C GLY A 179 -6.98 35.86 11.03
N LEU A 180 -5.76 36.32 11.34
CA LEU A 180 -4.89 36.97 10.35
C LEU A 180 -4.21 35.92 9.46
N PRO A 181 -4.15 36.09 8.12
CA PRO A 181 -3.53 35.13 7.21
C PRO A 181 -2.11 34.73 7.62
N ILE A 182 -1.25 35.70 7.91
CA ILE A 182 0.13 35.43 8.36
C ILE A 182 0.18 34.56 9.62
N SER A 183 -0.73 34.77 10.58
CA SER A 183 -0.79 33.96 11.79
C SER A 183 -1.24 32.53 11.48
N GLN A 184 -2.19 32.34 10.56
CA GLN A 184 -2.72 31.04 10.18
C GLN A 184 -1.67 30.21 9.45
N TYR A 185 -1.12 30.73 8.35
CA TYR A 185 -0.23 29.96 7.48
C TYR A 185 1.14 29.72 8.12
N THR A 186 1.61 30.59 9.01
CA THR A 186 2.81 30.31 9.82
C THR A 186 2.59 29.10 10.75
N ARG A 187 1.40 29.00 11.36
CA ARG A 187 1.06 27.87 12.24
C ARG A 187 0.86 26.59 11.45
N LEU A 188 0.09 26.64 10.35
CA LEU A 188 -0.13 25.47 9.50
C LEU A 188 1.19 24.92 8.94
N LEU A 189 2.13 25.80 8.55
CA LEU A 189 3.48 25.38 8.16
C LEU A 189 4.21 24.70 9.33
N GLY A 190 4.17 25.30 10.52
CA GLY A 190 4.76 24.72 11.73
C GLY A 190 4.19 23.34 12.05
N PHE A 191 2.87 23.17 12.03
CA PHE A 191 2.22 21.88 12.24
C PHE A 191 2.58 20.87 11.16
N HIS A 192 2.61 21.27 9.89
CA HIS A 192 2.99 20.39 8.79
C HIS A 192 4.41 19.80 8.98
N VAL A 193 5.38 20.63 9.37
CA VAL A 193 6.75 20.19 9.64
C VAL A 193 6.83 19.32 10.90
N ILE A 194 6.16 19.71 11.99
CA ILE A 194 6.16 18.94 13.25
C ILE A 194 5.55 17.55 13.04
N LEU A 195 4.39 17.48 12.38
CA LEU A 195 3.71 16.20 12.11
C LEU A 195 4.57 15.33 11.19
N THR A 196 5.24 15.90 10.19
CA THR A 196 6.19 15.17 9.33
C THR A 196 7.36 14.58 10.13
N ALA A 197 7.92 15.34 11.07
CA ALA A 197 8.97 14.84 11.95
C ALA A 197 8.47 13.68 12.84
N LEU A 198 7.24 13.78 13.36
CA LEU A 198 6.61 12.69 14.11
C LEU A 198 6.37 11.45 13.24
N ILE A 199 5.95 11.60 11.98
CA ILE A 199 5.85 10.49 11.03
C ILE A 199 7.20 9.78 10.90
N GLY A 200 8.31 10.53 10.78
CA GLY A 200 9.66 9.96 10.73
C GLY A 200 10.00 9.11 11.96
N VAL A 201 9.72 9.62 13.17
CA VAL A 201 9.95 8.90 14.43
C VAL A 201 9.10 7.63 14.53
N PHE A 202 7.80 7.73 14.27
CA PHE A 202 6.90 6.57 14.33
C PHE A 202 7.17 5.57 13.21
N PHE A 203 7.67 6.02 12.05
CA PHE A 203 8.08 5.15 10.95
C PHE A 203 9.29 4.30 11.35
N ILE A 204 10.32 4.90 11.95
CA ILE A 204 11.48 4.17 12.48
C ILE A 204 11.02 3.13 13.50
N MET A 205 10.15 3.51 14.44
CA MET A 205 9.58 2.56 15.41
C MET A 205 8.78 1.43 14.74
N HIS A 206 7.93 1.75 13.76
CA HIS A 206 7.14 0.76 13.02
C HIS A 206 8.03 -0.22 12.26
N PHE A 207 9.09 0.28 11.64
CA PHE A 207 10.09 -0.50 10.94
C PHE A 207 10.88 -1.40 11.90
N MET A 208 11.33 -0.89 13.05
CA MET A 208 12.02 -1.72 14.05
C MET A 208 11.12 -2.83 14.61
N LEU A 209 9.81 -2.59 14.78
CA LEU A 209 8.86 -3.64 15.16
C LEU A 209 8.69 -4.70 14.07
N PHE A 210 8.76 -4.30 12.80
CA PHE A 210 8.80 -5.24 11.68
C PHE A 210 10.07 -6.11 11.74
N GLU A 211 11.23 -5.50 11.94
CA GLU A 211 12.51 -6.20 12.07
C GLU A 211 12.50 -7.21 13.23
N GLN A 212 11.88 -6.83 14.36
CA GLN A 212 11.77 -7.70 15.53
C GLN A 212 10.77 -8.87 15.33
N ASN A 213 9.60 -8.59 14.75
CA ASN A 213 8.51 -9.58 14.64
C ASN A 213 8.60 -10.43 13.37
N GLY A 214 9.37 -9.98 12.39
CA GLY A 214 9.47 -10.56 11.06
C GLY A 214 8.19 -10.49 10.24
N ILE A 215 8.30 -10.92 9.00
CA ILE A 215 7.20 -11.03 8.03
C ILE A 215 6.07 -11.95 8.49
N MET A 216 4.85 -11.63 8.07
CA MET A 216 3.70 -12.51 8.22
C MET A 216 3.81 -13.67 7.22
N PRO A 217 3.90 -14.94 7.69
CA PRO A 217 3.92 -16.11 6.80
C PRO A 217 2.67 -16.20 5.93
N SER A 218 2.78 -16.83 4.75
CA SER A 218 1.59 -17.14 3.95
C SER A 218 0.71 -18.19 4.66
N GLU A 219 -0.57 -18.25 4.27
CA GLU A 219 -1.54 -19.21 4.78
C GLU A 219 -1.06 -20.67 4.62
N LYS A 220 -0.39 -20.98 3.50
CA LYS A 220 0.14 -22.32 3.19
C LYS A 220 1.30 -22.71 4.11
N VAL A 221 2.04 -21.72 4.60
CA VAL A 221 3.20 -21.95 5.47
C VAL A 221 2.76 -22.05 6.94
N LYS A 222 2.00 -21.06 7.43
CA LYS A 222 1.51 -21.02 8.81
C LYS A 222 0.25 -20.15 8.94
N GLY A 223 -0.91 -20.79 8.87
CA GLY A 223 -2.24 -20.14 8.95
C GLY A 223 -2.79 -19.89 10.36
N THR A 224 -2.01 -20.10 11.43
CA THR A 224 -2.49 -19.98 12.82
C THR A 224 -1.57 -19.13 13.70
N VAL A 225 -2.16 -18.42 14.66
CA VAL A 225 -1.46 -17.57 15.63
C VAL A 225 -0.71 -18.40 16.69
N PRO A 226 0.52 -18.04 17.09
CA PRO A 226 1.34 -16.93 16.59
C PRO A 226 1.94 -17.24 15.21
N ALA A 227 1.60 -16.41 14.22
CA ALA A 227 2.01 -16.60 12.84
C ALA A 227 3.37 -15.92 12.58
N VAL A 228 4.42 -16.62 13.01
CA VAL A 228 5.82 -16.19 12.97
C VAL A 228 6.70 -17.37 12.58
N TYR A 229 7.74 -17.10 11.78
CA TYR A 229 8.82 -18.03 11.48
C TYR A 229 9.77 -18.15 12.67
N PRO A 230 10.17 -19.35 13.10
CA PRO A 230 11.24 -19.50 14.09
C PRO A 230 12.54 -18.84 13.62
N LYS A 231 13.31 -18.23 14.55
CA LYS A 231 14.51 -17.45 14.20
C LYS A 231 15.55 -18.24 13.40
N HIS A 232 15.77 -19.52 13.71
CA HIS A 232 16.72 -20.36 12.97
C HIS A 232 16.29 -20.60 11.51
N VAL A 233 15.01 -20.43 11.16
CA VAL A 233 14.53 -20.49 9.77
C VAL A 233 14.89 -19.21 9.02
N TRP A 234 15.07 -18.08 9.71
CA TRP A 234 15.38 -16.80 9.07
C TRP A 234 16.75 -16.84 8.40
N GLU A 235 17.69 -17.61 8.92
CA GLU A 235 19.02 -17.79 8.34
C GLU A 235 18.97 -18.37 6.91
N LYS A 236 17.92 -19.13 6.58
CA LYS A 236 17.68 -19.71 5.25
C LYS A 236 17.10 -18.70 4.25
N PHE A 237 16.64 -17.54 4.69
CA PHE A 237 16.07 -16.52 3.82
C PHE A 237 17.17 -15.68 3.15
N ASN A 238 16.81 -14.99 2.06
CA ASN A 238 17.76 -14.14 1.33
C ASN A 238 18.26 -13.01 2.21
N PRO A 239 19.60 -12.79 2.28
CA PRO A 239 20.17 -11.68 3.02
C PRO A 239 19.70 -10.34 2.46
N TRP A 240 19.70 -9.31 3.32
CA TRP A 240 19.26 -7.99 2.90
C TRP A 240 20.10 -7.43 1.74
N TRP A 241 21.41 -7.61 1.81
CA TRP A 241 22.32 -7.27 0.72
C TRP A 241 22.72 -8.51 -0.11
N PRO A 242 22.76 -8.42 -1.46
CA PRO A 242 22.32 -7.29 -2.28
C PRO A 242 20.84 -7.38 -2.69
N ARG A 243 20.23 -8.57 -2.61
CA ARG A 243 18.94 -8.86 -3.26
C ARG A 243 17.78 -8.02 -2.74
N ASN A 244 17.53 -8.01 -1.42
CA ASN A 244 16.42 -7.24 -0.85
C ASN A 244 16.62 -5.74 -1.10
N PHE A 245 17.85 -5.25 -0.97
CA PHE A 245 18.19 -3.86 -1.26
C PHE A 245 17.85 -3.47 -2.70
N VAL A 246 18.30 -4.25 -3.68
CA VAL A 246 18.03 -3.97 -5.10
C VAL A 246 16.52 -3.99 -5.38
N TYR A 247 15.78 -4.94 -4.81
CA TYR A 247 14.32 -4.98 -4.97
C TYR A 247 13.63 -3.80 -4.27
N THR A 248 14.13 -3.37 -3.10
CA THR A 248 13.67 -2.14 -2.41
C THR A 248 13.86 -0.92 -3.30
N LEU A 249 15.01 -0.81 -3.95
CA LEU A 249 15.31 0.26 -4.88
C LEU A 249 14.37 0.21 -6.10
N ALA A 250 14.13 -0.99 -6.63
CA ALA A 250 13.19 -1.20 -7.74
C ALA A 250 11.78 -0.69 -7.40
N VAL A 251 11.22 -1.06 -6.24
CA VAL A 251 9.90 -0.59 -5.82
C VAL A 251 9.88 0.90 -5.47
N THR A 252 10.99 1.45 -4.98
CA THR A 252 11.11 2.90 -4.71
C THR A 252 11.10 3.70 -6.00
N PHE A 253 11.88 3.30 -7.01
CA PHE A 253 11.86 3.92 -8.34
C PHE A 253 10.53 3.74 -9.04
N PHE A 254 9.82 2.63 -8.82
CA PHE A 254 8.45 2.49 -9.30
C PHE A 254 7.54 3.59 -8.73
N VAL A 255 7.54 3.73 -7.40
CA VAL A 255 6.71 4.72 -6.70
C VAL A 255 7.07 6.15 -7.13
N TRP A 256 8.36 6.51 -7.13
CA TRP A 256 8.81 7.84 -7.57
C TRP A 256 8.50 8.10 -9.04
N GLY A 257 8.60 7.05 -9.87
CA GLY A 257 8.21 7.09 -11.27
C GLY A 257 6.74 7.49 -11.45
N ILE A 258 5.83 6.88 -10.67
CA ILE A 258 4.40 7.23 -10.68
C ILE A 258 4.15 8.63 -10.12
N ILE A 259 4.80 8.98 -8.99
CA ILE A 259 4.65 10.29 -8.34
C ILE A 259 5.10 11.43 -9.25
N LEU A 260 6.14 11.24 -10.06
CA LEU A 260 6.58 12.23 -11.03
C LEU A 260 5.77 12.19 -12.33
N LEU A 261 5.40 11.01 -12.84
CA LEU A 261 4.75 10.89 -14.14
C LEU A 261 3.31 11.39 -14.13
N VAL A 262 2.49 10.90 -13.20
CA VAL A 262 1.02 11.09 -13.21
C VAL A 262 0.62 12.57 -13.07
N PRO A 263 1.02 13.31 -12.02
CA PRO A 263 0.63 14.71 -11.88
C PRO A 263 1.15 15.58 -13.03
N ASN A 264 2.37 15.34 -13.48
CA ASN A 264 2.94 16.15 -14.56
C ASN A 264 2.27 15.87 -15.90
N LEU A 265 1.78 14.65 -16.14
CA LEU A 265 0.91 14.35 -17.27
C LEU A 265 -0.44 15.07 -17.12
N LEU A 266 -1.08 14.96 -15.97
CA LEU A 266 -2.38 15.59 -15.69
C LEU A 266 -2.33 17.11 -15.82
N ALA A 267 -1.22 17.74 -15.43
CA ALA A 267 -1.01 19.18 -15.58
C ALA A 267 -1.05 19.67 -17.05
N ASN A 268 -0.87 18.77 -18.03
CA ASN A 268 -0.90 19.08 -19.46
C ASN A 268 -2.21 18.61 -20.14
N ILE A 269 -3.17 18.08 -19.39
CA ILE A 269 -4.48 17.64 -19.90
C ILE A 269 -5.52 18.72 -19.58
N ASN A 270 -6.21 19.20 -20.61
CA ASN A 270 -7.31 20.14 -20.43
C ASN A 270 -8.57 19.42 -19.90
N GLY A 271 -9.31 20.07 -18.99
CA GLY A 271 -10.60 19.57 -18.49
C GLY A 271 -10.50 18.51 -17.38
N VAL A 272 -9.33 18.34 -16.77
CA VAL A 272 -9.19 17.53 -15.56
C VAL A 272 -10.03 18.17 -14.43
N PRO A 273 -10.91 17.41 -13.75
CA PRO A 273 -11.67 17.95 -12.62
C PRO A 273 -10.75 18.49 -11.52
N PHE A 274 -11.15 19.56 -10.84
CA PHE A 274 -10.35 20.17 -9.76
C PHE A 274 -9.94 19.18 -8.66
N LEU A 275 -10.73 18.13 -8.41
CA LEU A 275 -10.39 17.06 -7.46
C LEU A 275 -9.06 16.36 -7.80
N PHE A 276 -8.74 16.27 -9.08
CA PHE A 276 -7.53 15.63 -9.61
C PHE A 276 -6.58 16.64 -10.27
N GLN A 277 -6.87 17.94 -10.20
CA GLN A 277 -5.99 18.93 -10.79
C GLN A 277 -4.74 19.09 -9.91
N PRO A 278 -3.52 18.91 -10.43
CA PRO A 278 -2.30 19.09 -9.65
C PRO A 278 -1.95 20.56 -9.41
N ALA A 279 -2.41 21.45 -10.28
CA ALA A 279 -2.24 22.89 -10.13
C ALA A 279 -3.19 23.45 -9.05
N PRO A 280 -2.77 24.49 -8.30
CA PRO A 280 -3.65 25.17 -7.36
C PRO A 280 -4.93 25.65 -8.03
N ALA A 281 -6.04 25.61 -7.29
CA ALA A 281 -7.28 26.25 -7.70
C ALA A 281 -7.09 27.79 -7.74
N PRO A 282 -8.01 28.55 -8.37
CA PRO A 282 -7.98 30.01 -8.34
C PRO A 282 -7.96 30.56 -6.90
N PRO A 283 -7.43 31.78 -6.69
CA PRO A 283 -7.46 32.40 -5.38
C PRO A 283 -8.90 32.75 -5.00
N PRO A 284 -9.24 32.84 -3.71
CA PRO A 284 -10.59 33.16 -3.25
C PRO A 284 -11.11 34.53 -3.73
N SER A 285 -10.20 35.45 -4.07
CA SER A 285 -10.54 36.77 -4.62
C SER A 285 -10.93 36.76 -6.11
N SER A 286 -10.72 35.64 -6.81
CA SER A 286 -11.03 35.52 -8.24
C SER A 286 -12.52 35.25 -8.46
N PRO A 287 -13.17 35.86 -9.48
CA PRO A 287 -14.54 35.55 -9.86
C PRO A 287 -14.79 34.06 -10.15
N SER A 288 -13.78 33.35 -10.66
CA SER A 288 -13.89 31.92 -10.97
C SER A 288 -13.98 31.04 -9.72
N ALA A 289 -13.55 31.53 -8.54
CA ALA A 289 -13.61 30.77 -7.30
C ALA A 289 -15.05 30.40 -6.92
N ALA A 290 -16.02 31.30 -7.15
CA ALA A 290 -17.43 31.05 -6.85
C ALA A 290 -18.07 29.92 -7.68
N SER A 291 -17.43 29.50 -8.77
CA SER A 291 -17.91 28.41 -9.63
C SER A 291 -17.40 27.03 -9.22
N ILE A 292 -16.49 26.96 -8.23
CA ILE A 292 -15.86 25.72 -7.79
C ILE A 292 -16.63 25.19 -6.58
N PRO A 293 -17.21 23.97 -6.65
CA PRO A 293 -17.86 23.38 -5.49
C PRO A 293 -16.84 23.12 -4.36
N ALA A 294 -17.20 23.53 -3.15
CA ALA A 294 -16.38 23.30 -1.96
C ALA A 294 -16.37 21.81 -1.59
N TYR A 295 -15.23 21.14 -1.78
CA TYR A 295 -15.00 19.78 -1.29
C TYR A 295 -13.52 19.59 -0.92
N PRO A 296 -13.20 18.70 0.03
CA PRO A 296 -11.82 18.42 0.40
C PRO A 296 -11.15 17.45 -0.59
N PRO A 297 -9.84 17.17 -0.42
CA PRO A 297 -9.16 16.10 -1.15
C PRO A 297 -9.88 14.76 -1.07
N TRP A 298 -9.64 13.89 -2.06
CA TRP A 298 -10.36 12.62 -2.23
C TRP A 298 -10.37 11.72 -0.98
N PHE A 299 -9.31 11.78 -0.16
CA PHE A 299 -9.17 10.99 1.06
C PHE A 299 -9.96 11.54 2.25
N PHE A 300 -10.59 12.71 2.13
CA PHE A 300 -11.52 13.28 3.12
C PHE A 300 -12.95 13.38 2.62
N LEU A 301 -13.24 13.02 1.36
CA LEU A 301 -14.60 13.07 0.82
C LEU A 301 -15.61 12.26 1.64
N PHE A 302 -15.23 11.06 2.11
CA PHE A 302 -16.09 10.25 2.96
C PHE A 302 -16.48 10.95 4.27
N LEU A 303 -15.56 11.71 4.86
CA LEU A 303 -15.76 12.47 6.09
C LEU A 303 -16.64 13.69 5.81
N TYR A 304 -16.36 14.40 4.72
CA TYR A 304 -17.14 15.56 4.27
C TYR A 304 -18.60 15.19 4.03
N LYS A 305 -18.90 14.07 3.35
CA LYS A 305 -20.29 13.68 3.10
C LYS A 305 -21.08 13.41 4.37
N ALA A 306 -20.43 12.92 5.41
CA ALA A 306 -21.09 12.69 6.69
C ALA A 306 -21.57 14.00 7.35
N LEU A 307 -20.96 15.15 7.03
CA LEU A 307 -21.38 16.46 7.53
C LEU A 307 -22.72 16.92 6.91
N ASP A 308 -23.07 16.42 5.73
CA ASP A 308 -24.34 16.72 5.06
C ASP A 308 -25.55 16.00 5.67
N PHE A 309 -25.30 15.03 6.56
CA PHE A 309 -26.34 14.16 7.09
C PHE A 309 -27.26 14.86 8.07
N SER A 310 -28.54 14.50 8.00
CA SER A 310 -29.57 14.92 8.95
C SER A 310 -30.04 13.76 9.83
N THR A 311 -30.37 14.08 11.07
CA THR A 311 -31.00 13.17 12.04
C THR A 311 -32.40 12.73 11.58
N PRO A 312 -32.99 11.69 12.20
CA PRO A 312 -34.38 11.28 11.93
C PRO A 312 -35.41 12.40 12.15
N SER A 313 -35.12 13.34 13.04
CA SER A 313 -35.98 14.53 13.28
C SER A 313 -35.92 15.58 12.17
N GLY A 314 -35.03 15.41 11.19
CA GLY A 314 -34.78 16.41 10.17
C GLY A 314 -33.87 17.55 10.61
N ALA A 315 -33.25 17.49 11.80
CA ALA A 315 -32.18 18.41 12.23
C ALA A 315 -30.80 17.96 11.73
N SER A 316 -29.87 18.89 11.47
CA SER A 316 -28.49 18.54 11.07
C SER A 316 -27.73 17.91 12.22
N TYR A 317 -26.80 16.99 11.93
CA TYR A 317 -25.87 16.55 12.95
C TYR A 317 -24.96 17.70 13.39
N ASN A 318 -24.57 17.71 14.66
CA ASN A 318 -23.45 18.52 15.11
C ASN A 318 -22.19 18.07 14.33
N PRO A 319 -21.39 18.98 13.73
CA PRO A 319 -20.25 18.62 12.89
C PRO A 319 -19.26 17.65 13.57
N ALA A 320 -18.89 17.88 14.83
CA ALA A 320 -18.02 16.98 15.57
C ALA A 320 -18.66 15.59 15.77
N VAL A 321 -19.97 15.52 16.01
CA VAL A 321 -20.69 14.23 16.10
C VAL A 321 -20.67 13.51 14.76
N ALA A 322 -20.96 14.21 13.66
CA ALA A 322 -20.90 13.64 12.32
C ALA A 322 -19.49 13.12 11.99
N SER A 323 -18.46 13.92 12.24
CA SER A 323 -17.06 13.51 12.03
C SER A 323 -16.65 12.34 12.93
N MET A 324 -17.11 12.32 14.19
CA MET A 324 -16.84 11.24 15.13
C MET A 324 -17.43 9.92 14.63
N LEU A 325 -18.69 9.93 14.21
CA LEU A 325 -19.35 8.74 13.67
C LEU A 325 -18.67 8.27 12.38
N ALA A 326 -18.28 9.22 11.53
CA ALA A 326 -17.80 8.90 10.19
C ALA A 326 -16.36 8.39 10.15
N ALA A 327 -15.48 8.91 11.00
CA ALA A 327 -14.05 8.60 10.99
C ALA A 327 -13.55 8.02 12.33
N LEU A 328 -13.92 8.62 13.46
CA LEU A 328 -13.36 8.21 14.76
C LEU A 328 -13.86 6.84 15.20
N VAL A 329 -15.15 6.52 15.05
CA VAL A 329 -15.70 5.20 15.41
C VAL A 329 -15.04 4.06 14.60
N PRO A 330 -14.93 4.14 13.26
CA PRO A 330 -14.15 3.17 12.49
C PRO A 330 -12.68 3.09 12.92
N ALA A 331 -12.03 4.22 13.21
CA ALA A 331 -10.64 4.24 13.66
C ALA A 331 -10.47 3.56 15.03
N LEU A 332 -11.36 3.82 15.99
CA LEU A 332 -11.37 3.17 17.31
C LEU A 332 -11.65 1.66 17.18
N PHE A 333 -12.55 1.26 16.28
CA PHE A 333 -12.75 -0.15 15.96
C PHE A 333 -11.46 -0.80 15.42
N LEU A 334 -10.79 -0.16 14.46
CA LEU A 334 -9.52 -0.66 13.92
C LEU A 334 -8.42 -0.71 14.99
N LEU A 335 -8.37 0.26 15.90
CA LEU A 335 -7.45 0.25 17.04
C LEU A 335 -7.73 -0.95 17.96
N ALA A 336 -9.00 -1.21 18.29
CA ALA A 336 -9.40 -2.33 19.15
C ALA A 336 -9.31 -3.70 18.45
N LEU A 337 -9.26 -3.75 17.12
CA LEU A 337 -9.33 -4.96 16.29
C LEU A 337 -8.41 -6.11 16.76
N PRO A 338 -7.12 -5.89 17.11
CA PRO A 338 -6.23 -6.97 17.54
C PRO A 338 -6.69 -7.72 18.79
N TRP A 339 -7.58 -7.13 19.58
CA TRP A 339 -8.15 -7.70 20.80
C TRP A 339 -9.60 -8.18 20.61
N LEU A 340 -10.30 -7.63 19.61
CA LEU A 340 -11.65 -8.08 19.24
C LEU A 340 -11.61 -9.40 18.46
N ASP A 341 -10.69 -9.56 17.51
CA ASP A 341 -10.55 -10.81 16.75
C ASP A 341 -9.75 -11.87 17.52
N ARG A 342 -10.46 -12.61 18.40
CA ARG A 342 -9.93 -13.73 19.20
C ARG A 342 -9.72 -15.05 18.45
N SER A 343 -10.02 -15.11 17.15
CA SER A 343 -9.86 -16.35 16.37
C SER A 343 -8.37 -16.74 16.25
N ARG A 344 -8.08 -18.04 16.26
CA ARG A 344 -6.70 -18.54 16.10
C ARG A 344 -6.22 -18.57 14.66
N GLU A 345 -7.15 -18.53 13.71
CA GLU A 345 -6.89 -18.58 12.28
C GLU A 345 -6.42 -17.21 11.76
N THR A 346 -5.57 -17.21 10.73
CA THR A 346 -5.19 -16.01 9.97
C THR A 346 -5.77 -16.03 8.55
N ALA A 347 -6.11 -17.20 8.04
CA ALA A 347 -6.72 -17.38 6.73
C ALA A 347 -8.01 -16.54 6.58
N PRO A 348 -8.14 -15.70 5.53
CA PRO A 348 -9.34 -14.89 5.35
C PRO A 348 -10.63 -15.73 5.25
N HIS A 349 -10.56 -16.88 4.58
CA HIS A 349 -11.72 -17.75 4.38
C HIS A 349 -12.23 -18.40 5.69
N ARG A 350 -11.41 -18.45 6.74
CA ARG A 350 -11.77 -18.99 8.07
C ARG A 350 -12.26 -17.92 9.04
N ARG A 351 -12.34 -16.65 8.59
CA ARG A 351 -12.71 -15.49 9.40
C ARG A 351 -13.82 -14.66 8.73
N PRO A 352 -14.94 -15.28 8.30
CA PRO A 352 -15.92 -14.65 7.43
C PRO A 352 -16.54 -13.37 8.01
N LEU A 353 -16.76 -13.31 9.33
CA LEU A 353 -17.21 -12.10 10.02
C LEU A 353 -16.25 -10.93 9.81
N TRP A 354 -14.95 -11.14 10.10
CA TRP A 354 -13.93 -10.10 9.99
C TRP A 354 -13.71 -9.67 8.54
N ILE A 355 -13.73 -10.61 7.59
CA ILE A 355 -13.67 -10.27 6.17
C ILE A 355 -14.86 -9.41 5.75
N GLY A 356 -16.05 -9.78 6.20
CA GLY A 356 -17.27 -9.01 5.97
C GLY A 356 -17.19 -7.58 6.49
N ILE A 357 -16.70 -7.38 7.73
CA ILE A 357 -16.53 -6.05 8.31
C ILE A 357 -15.49 -5.23 7.52
N GLY A 358 -14.36 -5.83 7.15
CA GLY A 358 -13.34 -5.14 6.35
C GLY A 358 -13.86 -4.71 4.98
N ILE A 359 -14.65 -5.57 4.34
CA ILE A 359 -15.37 -5.25 3.10
C ILE A 359 -16.32 -4.08 3.31
N LEU A 360 -17.12 -4.10 4.37
CA LEU A 360 -18.05 -3.02 4.69
C LEU A 360 -17.33 -1.69 4.92
N LEU A 361 -16.18 -1.70 5.58
CA LEU A 361 -15.35 -0.49 5.75
C LEU A 361 -14.87 0.06 4.40
N ILE A 362 -14.42 -0.79 3.49
CA ILE A 362 -13.99 -0.34 2.15
C ILE A 362 -15.17 0.20 1.35
N THR A 363 -16.30 -0.51 1.33
CA THR A 363 -17.51 -0.05 0.64
C THR A 363 -18.00 1.27 1.22
N TYR A 364 -18.01 1.40 2.56
CA TYR A 364 -18.35 2.63 3.25
C TYR A 364 -17.46 3.81 2.80
N LEU A 365 -16.14 3.63 2.80
CA LEU A 365 -15.20 4.67 2.36
C LEU A 365 -15.45 5.08 0.90
N LEU A 366 -15.53 4.11 -0.02
CA LEU A 366 -15.70 4.39 -1.45
C LEU A 366 -17.06 5.04 -1.75
N GLN A 367 -18.11 4.50 -1.16
CA GLN A 367 -19.48 4.95 -1.41
C GLN A 367 -19.70 6.37 -0.91
N LEU A 368 -19.26 6.70 0.31
CA LEU A 368 -19.38 8.06 0.81
C LEU A 368 -18.50 9.02 0.03
N SER A 369 -17.29 8.63 -0.37
CA SER A 369 -16.44 9.49 -1.19
C SER A 369 -17.04 9.80 -2.57
N VAL A 370 -17.63 8.80 -3.24
CA VAL A 370 -18.33 9.03 -4.52
C VAL A 370 -19.55 9.91 -4.31
N TRP A 371 -20.34 9.66 -3.28
CA TRP A 371 -21.54 10.46 -3.00
C TRP A 371 -21.18 11.91 -2.70
N ALA A 372 -20.13 12.15 -1.90
CA ALA A 372 -19.56 13.48 -1.65
C ALA A 372 -19.27 14.25 -2.94
N TYR A 373 -18.61 13.58 -3.89
CA TYR A 373 -18.20 14.21 -5.15
C TYR A 373 -19.41 14.51 -6.05
N THR A 374 -20.39 13.61 -6.10
CA THR A 374 -21.57 13.78 -6.97
C THR A 374 -22.61 14.76 -6.43
N ALA A 375 -22.67 14.95 -5.11
CA ALA A 375 -23.63 15.81 -4.44
C ALA A 375 -22.96 16.55 -3.26
N PRO A 376 -22.01 17.47 -3.54
CA PRO A 376 -21.28 18.18 -2.50
C PRO A 376 -22.15 19.24 -1.83
N GLY A 377 -22.16 19.27 -0.49
CA GLY A 377 -22.84 20.29 0.31
C GLY A 377 -24.37 20.20 0.26
N VAL A 378 -24.91 19.12 -0.32
CA VAL A 378 -26.34 18.87 -0.39
C VAL A 378 -26.77 18.10 0.85
N ARG A 379 -27.64 18.72 1.63
CA ARG A 379 -28.18 18.14 2.86
C ARG A 379 -28.98 16.87 2.56
N GLU A 380 -28.62 15.78 3.23
CA GLU A 380 -29.22 14.46 3.00
C GLU A 380 -30.18 14.05 4.13
N PRO A 381 -31.48 13.81 3.82
CA PRO A 381 -32.43 13.27 4.79
C PRO A 381 -32.03 11.90 5.32
N PHE A 382 -32.43 11.58 6.56
CA PHE A 382 -32.14 10.29 7.19
C PHE A 382 -32.64 9.10 6.36
N SER A 383 -33.79 9.23 5.69
CA SER A 383 -34.33 8.19 4.79
C SER A 383 -33.39 7.87 3.62
N THR A 384 -32.77 8.90 3.02
CA THR A 384 -31.81 8.72 1.91
C THR A 384 -30.54 8.04 2.41
N GLN A 385 -30.04 8.44 3.58
CA GLN A 385 -28.88 7.80 4.21
C GLN A 385 -29.13 6.31 4.43
N VAL A 386 -30.27 5.95 5.02
CA VAL A 386 -30.64 4.54 5.22
C VAL A 386 -30.78 3.82 3.88
N GLY A 387 -31.48 4.40 2.90
CA GLY A 387 -31.68 3.80 1.58
C GLY A 387 -30.38 3.51 0.84
N ILE A 388 -29.35 4.34 1.04
CA ILE A 388 -28.05 4.21 0.37
C ILE A 388 -27.09 3.32 1.17
N MET A 389 -27.04 3.45 2.51
CA MET A 389 -26.07 2.73 3.35
C MET A 389 -26.52 1.31 3.78
N LEU A 390 -27.84 1.07 3.87
CA LEU A 390 -28.37 -0.21 4.36
C LEU A 390 -28.21 -1.39 3.39
N PRO A 391 -28.39 -1.25 2.05
CA PRO A 391 -28.25 -2.39 1.14
C PRO A 391 -26.87 -3.07 1.19
N PRO A 392 -25.73 -2.33 1.20
CA PRO A 392 -24.40 -2.89 1.47
C PRO A 392 -24.30 -3.71 2.75
N LEU A 393 -24.85 -3.20 3.84
CA LEU A 393 -24.87 -3.87 5.14
C LEU A 393 -25.66 -5.17 5.09
N ILE A 394 -26.86 -5.15 4.48
CA ILE A 394 -27.71 -6.34 4.32
C ILE A 394 -27.00 -7.38 3.47
N ILE A 395 -26.44 -7.00 2.32
CA ILE A 395 -25.84 -7.97 1.40
C ILE A 395 -24.57 -8.56 1.99
N ALA A 396 -23.73 -7.76 2.68
CA ALA A 396 -22.61 -8.30 3.44
C ALA A 396 -23.09 -9.32 4.48
N PHE A 397 -24.10 -8.97 5.29
CA PHE A 397 -24.66 -9.86 6.30
C PHE A 397 -25.24 -11.17 5.71
N VAL A 398 -26.11 -11.06 4.71
CA VAL A 398 -26.75 -12.20 4.01
C VAL A 398 -25.71 -13.14 3.44
N SER A 399 -24.54 -12.65 3.10
CA SER A 399 -23.60 -13.45 2.34
C SER A 399 -22.44 -13.98 3.17
N ILE A 400 -22.18 -13.36 4.32
CA ILE A 400 -21.39 -13.94 5.41
C ILE A 400 -22.15 -15.11 6.05
N TYR A 401 -23.47 -14.96 6.27
CA TYR A 401 -24.25 -15.89 7.11
C TYR A 401 -25.31 -16.70 6.35
N GLY A 402 -25.95 -16.11 5.35
CA GLY A 402 -27.03 -16.73 4.57
C GLY A 402 -26.52 -17.62 3.45
N ILE A 403 -25.58 -17.16 2.62
CA ILE A 403 -25.06 -17.97 1.48
C ILE A 403 -24.46 -19.31 1.94
N PRO A 404 -23.56 -19.37 2.94
CA PRO A 404 -23.02 -20.66 3.41
C PRO A 404 -24.10 -21.57 4.01
N ARG A 405 -25.17 -21.01 4.59
CA ARG A 405 -26.28 -21.77 5.18
C ARG A 405 -27.24 -22.29 4.12
N LEU A 406 -27.52 -21.50 3.08
CA LEU A 406 -28.38 -21.86 1.96
C LEU A 406 -27.74 -22.96 1.10
N LEU A 407 -26.43 -22.85 0.85
CA LEU A 407 -25.68 -23.86 0.09
C LEU A 407 -25.58 -25.20 0.83
N ARG A 408 -25.59 -25.19 2.17
CA ARG A 408 -25.67 -26.43 2.97
C ARG A 408 -27.05 -27.10 2.89
N MET A 409 -28.10 -26.37 2.51
CA MET A 409 -29.46 -26.89 2.37
C MET A 409 -29.71 -27.54 1.00
N THR A 410 -29.04 -27.05 -0.05
CA THR A 410 -29.02 -27.70 -1.37
C THR A 410 -27.92 -28.76 -1.43
N ARG A 411 -28.25 -30.04 -1.65
CA ARG A 411 -27.29 -31.17 -1.73
C ARG A 411 -26.32 -31.10 -2.94
N GLY A 412 -25.53 -30.05 -3.07
CA GLY A 412 -24.51 -29.92 -4.10
C GLY A 412 -23.22 -29.37 -3.49
N ASP A 413 -22.12 -30.08 -3.70
CA ASP A 413 -20.75 -29.75 -3.27
C ASP A 413 -20.18 -28.48 -3.93
N LEU A 414 -20.92 -27.37 -3.89
CA LEU A 414 -20.37 -26.04 -4.19
C LEU A 414 -19.69 -25.51 -2.92
N GLN A 415 -18.40 -25.80 -2.78
CA GLN A 415 -17.57 -25.15 -1.77
C GLN A 415 -17.28 -23.70 -2.19
N LEU A 416 -18.29 -22.82 -2.08
CA LEU A 416 -18.08 -21.38 -2.15
C LEU A 416 -17.22 -20.99 -0.95
N THR A 417 -15.91 -20.85 -1.17
CA THR A 417 -15.01 -20.33 -0.14
C THR A 417 -15.54 -18.98 0.34
N PRO A 418 -15.49 -18.66 1.64
CA PRO A 418 -15.94 -17.34 2.12
C PRO A 418 -15.23 -16.14 1.49
N LYS A 419 -14.07 -16.34 0.85
CA LYS A 419 -13.39 -15.34 0.00
C LYS A 419 -14.16 -15.09 -1.31
N THR A 420 -14.67 -16.14 -1.96
CA THR A 420 -15.44 -16.04 -3.21
C THR A 420 -16.87 -15.54 -2.95
N ALA A 421 -17.51 -15.97 -1.86
CA ALA A 421 -18.76 -15.37 -1.40
C ALA A 421 -18.54 -13.87 -1.07
N GLY A 422 -17.56 -13.57 -0.20
CA GLY A 422 -17.05 -12.23 0.14
C GLY A 422 -16.95 -11.27 -1.06
N LEU A 423 -16.32 -11.73 -2.13
CA LEU A 423 -16.04 -10.92 -3.30
C LEU A 423 -17.24 -10.78 -4.25
N LEU A 424 -18.06 -11.83 -4.40
CA LEU A 424 -19.30 -11.77 -5.19
C LEU A 424 -20.32 -10.78 -4.61
N ILE A 425 -20.31 -10.63 -3.29
CA ILE A 425 -21.12 -9.65 -2.55
C ILE A 425 -20.68 -8.23 -2.88
N VAL A 426 -19.38 -7.95 -2.81
CA VAL A 426 -18.83 -6.62 -3.08
C VAL A 426 -19.09 -6.24 -4.52
N ILE A 427 -18.83 -7.17 -5.45
CA ILE A 427 -19.04 -6.94 -6.86
C ILE A 427 -20.53 -6.80 -7.16
N GLY A 428 -21.39 -7.64 -6.58
CA GLY A 428 -22.85 -7.54 -6.70
C GLY A 428 -23.41 -6.26 -6.10
N LEU A 429 -22.87 -5.79 -4.97
CA LEU A 429 -23.26 -4.54 -4.32
C LEU A 429 -22.87 -3.31 -5.10
N THR A 430 -21.63 -3.31 -5.60
CA THR A 430 -21.13 -2.26 -6.46
C THR A 430 -21.91 -2.26 -7.77
N PHE A 431 -22.27 -3.43 -8.31
CA PHE A 431 -23.10 -3.55 -9.51
C PHE A 431 -24.53 -3.05 -9.28
N ILE A 432 -25.19 -3.40 -8.17
CA ILE A 432 -26.56 -2.97 -7.86
C ILE A 432 -26.61 -1.47 -7.53
N GLY A 433 -25.64 -0.95 -6.78
CA GLY A 433 -25.52 0.49 -6.49
C GLY A 433 -25.32 1.31 -7.77
N THR A 434 -24.42 0.87 -8.65
CA THR A 434 -24.18 1.51 -9.94
C THR A 434 -25.35 1.33 -10.91
N LEU A 435 -26.04 0.18 -10.90
CA LEU A 435 -27.24 -0.08 -11.70
C LEU A 435 -28.41 0.79 -11.24
N ASN A 436 -28.63 0.92 -9.94
CA ASN A 436 -29.69 1.78 -9.40
C ASN A 436 -29.43 3.26 -9.71
N ALA A 437 -28.17 3.71 -9.61
CA ALA A 437 -27.77 5.04 -10.05
C ALA A 437 -27.97 5.25 -11.55
N ALA A 438 -27.64 4.25 -12.38
CA ALA A 438 -27.81 4.31 -13.83
C ALA A 438 -29.28 4.27 -14.27
N LEU A 439 -30.15 3.56 -13.55
CA LEU A 439 -31.58 3.50 -13.80
C LEU A 439 -32.30 4.77 -13.32
N SER A 440 -31.80 5.40 -12.26
CA SER A 440 -32.37 6.64 -11.71
C SER A 440 -31.94 7.88 -12.51
N GLN A 441 -30.72 7.90 -13.07
CA GLN A 441 -30.17 8.97 -13.90
C GLN A 441 -29.25 8.41 -15.00
N PRO A 442 -29.79 7.98 -16.15
CA PRO A 442 -28.99 7.36 -17.21
C PRO A 442 -27.99 8.36 -17.80
N SER A 443 -26.69 8.07 -17.66
CA SER A 443 -25.59 8.84 -18.25
C SER A 443 -24.55 7.93 -18.90
N VAL A 444 -23.78 8.48 -19.86
CA VAL A 444 -22.67 7.77 -20.52
C VAL A 444 -21.62 7.28 -19.50
N TYR A 445 -21.44 8.03 -18.41
CA TYR A 445 -20.56 7.67 -17.29
C TYR A 445 -21.09 6.48 -16.49
N ALA A 446 -22.40 6.43 -16.22
CA ALA A 446 -23.02 5.29 -15.54
C ALA A 446 -22.91 4.01 -16.38
N ILE A 447 -23.12 4.11 -17.70
CA ILE A 447 -22.98 2.98 -18.65
C ILE A 447 -21.50 2.55 -18.78
N GLY A 448 -20.57 3.52 -18.80
CA GLY A 448 -19.12 3.28 -18.87
C GLY A 448 -18.53 2.59 -17.63
N ILE A 449 -19.19 2.68 -16.47
CA ILE A 449 -18.81 1.96 -15.24
C ILE A 449 -19.49 0.58 -15.18
N ILE A 450 -20.72 0.45 -15.69
CA ILE A 450 -21.45 -0.82 -15.72
C ILE A 450 -20.71 -1.86 -16.56
N ILE A 451 -20.17 -1.50 -17.73
CA ILE A 451 -19.57 -2.48 -18.65
C ILE A 451 -18.33 -3.16 -18.04
N PRO A 452 -17.33 -2.45 -17.47
CA PRO A 452 -16.19 -3.08 -16.82
C PRO A 452 -16.55 -3.86 -15.56
N VAL A 453 -17.51 -3.38 -14.74
CA VAL A 453 -17.96 -4.08 -13.53
C VAL A 453 -18.74 -5.35 -13.90
N ALA A 454 -19.61 -5.29 -14.91
CA ALA A 454 -20.32 -6.44 -15.46
C ALA A 454 -19.37 -7.43 -16.13
N LEU A 455 -18.38 -6.96 -16.88
CA LEU A 455 -17.37 -7.81 -17.52
C LEU A 455 -16.49 -8.49 -16.46
N THR A 456 -16.09 -7.77 -15.40
CA THR A 456 -15.35 -8.32 -14.26
C THR A 456 -16.19 -9.33 -13.49
N PHE A 457 -17.48 -9.04 -13.27
CA PHE A 457 -18.45 -9.96 -12.68
C PHE A 457 -18.62 -11.23 -13.53
N LEU A 458 -18.78 -11.11 -14.85
CA LEU A 458 -18.97 -12.23 -15.78
C LEU A 458 -17.69 -13.08 -15.94
N LEU A 459 -16.52 -12.46 -16.05
CA LEU A 459 -15.23 -13.16 -16.12
C LEU A 459 -14.91 -13.88 -14.81
N PHE A 460 -15.30 -13.31 -13.67
CA PHE A 460 -15.11 -13.92 -12.36
C PHE A 460 -16.15 -14.99 -12.05
N ALA A 461 -17.43 -14.78 -12.40
CA ALA A 461 -18.48 -15.80 -12.35
C ALA A 461 -18.11 -17.00 -13.23
N LYS A 462 -17.55 -16.78 -14.42
CA LYS A 462 -16.99 -17.84 -15.27
C LYS A 462 -15.86 -18.60 -14.57
N ARG A 463 -14.99 -17.92 -13.81
CA ARG A 463 -13.91 -18.56 -13.03
C ARG A 463 -14.43 -19.36 -11.84
N VAL A 464 -15.45 -18.87 -11.14
CA VAL A 464 -16.13 -19.57 -10.02
C VAL A 464 -16.93 -20.78 -10.51
N LEU A 465 -17.60 -20.67 -11.66
CA LEU A 465 -18.37 -21.77 -12.27
C LEU A 465 -17.47 -22.82 -12.95
N ALA A 466 -16.20 -22.50 -13.24
CA ALA A 466 -15.24 -23.43 -13.85
C ALA A 466 -14.48 -24.27 -12.82
N GLU A 467 -14.51 -23.94 -11.52
CA GLU A 467 -13.89 -24.74 -10.47
C GLU A 467 -14.84 -25.89 -10.04
N ARG A 468 -14.82 -26.99 -10.81
CA ARG A 468 -15.13 -28.31 -10.26
C ARG A 468 -13.88 -28.82 -9.52
N PRO A 469 -13.98 -29.42 -8.32
CA PRO A 469 -12.82 -29.94 -7.60
C PRO A 469 -12.19 -31.20 -8.23
N ASP A 470 -12.79 -31.77 -9.27
CA ASP A 470 -12.30 -32.99 -9.87
C ASP A 470 -11.48 -32.69 -11.12
N ARG A 471 -10.18 -32.98 -10.99
CA ARG A 471 -9.12 -32.81 -11.99
C ARG A 471 -8.76 -31.34 -12.22
N VAL A 472 -7.88 -30.84 -11.34
CA VAL A 472 -6.80 -29.97 -11.83
C VAL A 472 -6.03 -30.82 -12.83
N THR A 473 -6.47 -30.82 -14.08
CA THR A 473 -5.56 -31.05 -15.19
C THR A 473 -4.45 -30.04 -14.97
N VAL A 474 -3.26 -30.58 -14.70
CA VAL A 474 -1.99 -29.89 -14.93
C VAL A 474 -2.02 -29.52 -16.40
N ILE A 475 -2.71 -28.44 -16.75
CA ILE A 475 -2.41 -27.72 -17.96
C ILE A 475 -1.06 -27.15 -17.62
N ASP A 476 -0.05 -27.84 -18.13
CA ASP A 476 1.31 -27.39 -18.31
C ASP A 476 1.25 -26.02 -19.01
N ARG A 477 0.93 -24.97 -18.25
CA ARG A 477 1.38 -23.64 -18.58
C ARG A 477 2.87 -23.72 -18.32
N GLN A 478 3.59 -24.21 -19.32
CA GLN A 478 4.87 -23.65 -19.68
C GLN A 478 4.62 -22.15 -19.89
N VAL A 479 4.54 -21.41 -18.80
CA VAL A 479 4.81 -19.98 -18.82
C VAL A 479 6.21 -19.96 -19.42
N ARG A 480 6.33 -19.50 -20.67
CA ARG A 480 7.63 -19.35 -21.31
C ARG A 480 8.42 -18.41 -20.42
N VAL A 481 9.25 -19.01 -19.57
CA VAL A 481 10.22 -18.34 -18.72
C VAL A 481 11.13 -17.60 -19.68
N MET A 482 11.14 -16.27 -19.60
CA MET A 482 12.02 -15.44 -20.44
C MET A 482 13.45 -15.91 -20.24
N SER A 483 14.19 -16.20 -21.31
CA SER A 483 15.57 -16.63 -21.14
C SER A 483 16.41 -15.48 -20.55
N PRO A 484 17.44 -15.76 -19.74
CA PRO A 484 18.30 -14.72 -19.17
C PRO A 484 18.90 -13.79 -20.23
N ASN A 485 19.23 -14.32 -21.41
CA ASN A 485 19.74 -13.54 -22.54
C ASN A 485 18.72 -12.53 -23.08
N ILE A 486 17.44 -12.92 -23.15
CA ILE A 486 16.37 -12.00 -23.56
C ILE A 486 16.17 -10.92 -22.51
N ALA A 487 16.21 -11.27 -21.22
CA ALA A 487 16.11 -10.30 -20.13
C ALA A 487 17.27 -9.29 -20.15
N MET A 488 18.51 -9.75 -20.37
CA MET A 488 19.67 -8.86 -20.54
C MET A 488 19.57 -7.96 -21.77
N ALA A 489 19.15 -8.50 -22.92
CA ALA A 489 18.92 -7.71 -24.12
C ALA A 489 17.85 -6.64 -23.90
N LEU A 490 16.76 -6.99 -23.22
CA LEU A 490 15.70 -6.05 -22.86
C LEU A 490 16.21 -4.94 -21.93
N MET A 491 17.03 -5.26 -20.92
CA MET A 491 17.66 -4.24 -20.06
C MET A 491 18.54 -3.27 -20.85
N ALA A 492 19.32 -3.76 -21.83
CA ALA A 492 20.14 -2.90 -22.69
C ALA A 492 19.29 -1.97 -23.56
N VAL A 493 18.20 -2.49 -24.16
CA VAL A 493 17.26 -1.67 -24.93
C VAL A 493 16.61 -0.61 -24.04
N LEU A 494 16.15 -0.99 -22.84
CA LEU A 494 15.57 -0.08 -21.86
C LEU A 494 16.54 1.04 -21.46
N PHE A 495 17.83 0.74 -21.31
CA PHE A 495 18.84 1.75 -21.02
C PHE A 495 19.01 2.76 -22.16
N ILE A 496 19.01 2.31 -23.42
CA ILE A 496 19.05 3.17 -24.60
C ILE A 496 17.79 4.06 -24.66
N VAL A 497 16.62 3.49 -24.40
CA VAL A 497 15.36 4.24 -24.34
C VAL A 497 15.41 5.30 -23.24
N ALA A 498 15.89 4.96 -22.04
CA ALA A 498 16.03 5.90 -20.93
C ALA A 498 16.97 7.06 -21.30
N ALA A 499 18.12 6.78 -21.94
CA ALA A 499 19.02 7.83 -22.43
C ALA A 499 18.36 8.74 -23.46
N GLY A 500 17.57 8.16 -24.38
CA GLY A 500 16.76 8.92 -25.34
C GLY A 500 15.73 9.83 -24.67
N VAL A 501 15.00 9.33 -23.66
CA VAL A 501 14.06 10.14 -22.88
C VAL A 501 14.76 11.29 -22.17
N ILE A 502 15.90 11.03 -21.52
CA ILE A 502 16.70 12.08 -20.85
C ILE A 502 17.09 13.17 -21.85
N PHE A 503 17.58 12.79 -23.04
CA PHE A 503 17.95 13.73 -24.09
C PHE A 503 16.76 14.56 -24.60
N LEU A 504 15.58 13.95 -24.77
CA LEU A 504 14.38 14.67 -25.20
C LEU A 504 13.92 15.69 -24.17
N VAL A 505 13.98 15.31 -22.90
CA VAL A 505 13.48 16.12 -21.78
C VAL A 505 14.36 17.35 -21.54
N THR A 506 15.67 17.27 -21.84
CA THR A 506 16.58 18.40 -21.70
C THR A 506 16.30 19.56 -22.67
N GLN A 507 15.44 19.34 -23.67
CA GLN A 507 15.03 20.37 -24.63
C GLN A 507 13.89 21.27 -24.10
N PHE A 508 13.27 20.92 -22.97
CA PHE A 508 12.12 21.66 -22.42
C PHE A 508 12.56 22.68 -21.36
N PRO A 509 11.83 23.81 -21.23
CA PRO A 509 12.09 24.80 -20.17
C PRO A 509 12.02 24.18 -18.78
N VAL A 510 12.93 24.60 -17.90
CA VAL A 510 12.97 24.13 -16.51
C VAL A 510 12.03 24.91 -15.58
N THR A 511 11.36 25.96 -16.04
CA THR A 511 10.43 26.78 -15.25
C THR A 511 9.02 26.74 -15.83
N GLY A 512 8.03 27.19 -15.04
CA GLY A 512 6.62 27.19 -15.45
C GLY A 512 6.08 25.79 -15.67
N TYR A 513 4.99 25.71 -16.43
CA TYR A 513 4.41 24.44 -16.85
C TYR A 513 5.35 23.65 -17.79
N GLY A 514 6.33 24.31 -18.44
CA GLY A 514 7.38 23.63 -19.20
C GLY A 514 8.18 22.64 -18.34
N SER A 515 8.37 22.95 -17.06
CA SER A 515 9.05 22.05 -16.12
C SER A 515 8.32 20.72 -15.91
N THR A 516 7.02 20.64 -16.20
CA THR A 516 6.27 19.38 -16.05
C THR A 516 6.73 18.31 -17.05
N PHE A 517 7.28 18.69 -18.21
CA PHE A 517 7.91 17.74 -19.14
C PHE A 517 9.14 17.07 -18.52
N TRP A 518 9.86 17.77 -17.64
CA TRP A 518 10.91 17.18 -16.82
C TRP A 518 10.37 16.16 -15.84
N GLY A 519 9.31 16.50 -15.10
CA GLY A 519 8.63 15.56 -14.21
C GLY A 519 8.17 14.29 -14.93
N MET A 520 7.50 14.42 -16.08
CA MET A 520 7.10 13.26 -16.90
C MET A 520 8.30 12.42 -17.35
N GLY A 521 9.32 13.07 -17.90
CA GLY A 521 10.53 12.43 -18.38
C GLY A 521 11.28 11.64 -17.32
N THR A 522 11.56 12.29 -16.19
CA THR A 522 12.20 11.64 -15.04
C THR A 522 11.33 10.51 -14.50
N GLY A 523 10.00 10.68 -14.46
CA GLY A 523 9.06 9.64 -14.08
C GLY A 523 9.20 8.38 -14.95
N VAL A 524 9.21 8.54 -16.29
CA VAL A 524 9.41 7.43 -17.24
C VAL A 524 10.77 6.76 -17.05
N VAL A 525 11.84 7.53 -16.88
CA VAL A 525 13.19 7.00 -16.64
C VAL A 525 13.24 6.15 -15.36
N LEU A 526 12.62 6.60 -14.26
CA LEU A 526 12.56 5.84 -13.03
C LEU A 526 11.73 4.55 -13.16
N LEU A 527 10.63 4.58 -13.91
CA LEU A 527 9.86 3.36 -14.22
C LEU A 527 10.68 2.36 -15.05
N ILE A 528 11.47 2.85 -16.01
CA ILE A 528 12.40 2.03 -16.79
C ILE A 528 13.45 1.40 -15.86
N PHE A 529 14.09 2.19 -14.99
CA PHE A 529 15.07 1.68 -14.05
C PHE A 529 14.48 0.68 -13.05
N SER A 530 13.27 0.95 -12.53
CA SER A 530 12.54 0.00 -11.70
C SER A 530 12.39 -1.35 -12.38
N TYR A 531 11.91 -1.36 -13.63
CA TYR A 531 11.70 -2.59 -14.37
C TYR A 531 13.03 -3.30 -14.72
N SER A 532 14.08 -2.54 -15.06
CA SER A 532 15.43 -3.11 -15.27
C SER A 532 15.98 -3.78 -14.01
N LEU A 533 15.75 -3.22 -12.81
CA LEU A 533 16.17 -3.85 -11.55
C LEU A 533 15.36 -5.13 -11.25
N VAL A 534 14.08 -5.19 -11.63
CA VAL A 534 13.28 -6.43 -11.54
C VAL A 534 13.78 -7.50 -12.51
N LEU A 535 14.14 -7.11 -13.74
CA LEU A 535 14.78 -8.03 -14.71
C LEU A 535 16.13 -8.54 -14.21
N TRP A 536 16.92 -7.67 -13.55
CA TRP A 536 18.16 -8.08 -12.92
C TRP A 536 17.93 -9.10 -11.82
N ASP A 537 16.97 -8.88 -10.91
CA ASP A 537 16.62 -9.86 -9.86
C ASP A 537 16.21 -11.21 -10.48
N TYR A 538 15.40 -11.16 -11.54
CA TYR A 538 14.97 -12.35 -12.28
C TYR A 538 16.13 -13.15 -12.90
N VAL A 539 17.13 -12.46 -13.45
CA VAL A 539 18.33 -13.10 -14.05
C VAL A 539 19.29 -13.62 -12.98
N ALA A 540 19.54 -12.82 -11.95
CA ALA A 540 20.51 -13.12 -10.89
C ALA A 540 19.98 -14.19 -9.91
N TYR A 541 18.66 -14.24 -9.71
CA TYR A 541 18.01 -15.13 -8.75
C TYR A 541 16.81 -15.84 -9.38
N PRO A 542 17.04 -16.98 -10.06
CA PRO A 542 15.97 -17.82 -10.59
C PRO A 542 14.94 -18.13 -9.50
N GLN A 543 13.66 -17.89 -9.81
CA GLN A 543 12.57 -18.09 -8.85
C GLN A 543 12.30 -19.60 -8.69
N GLU A 544 12.79 -20.19 -7.60
CA GLU A 544 12.24 -21.46 -7.07
C GLU A 544 10.95 -21.13 -6.32
N ASP A 545 9.84 -21.73 -6.75
CA ASP A 545 8.47 -21.40 -6.34
C ASP A 545 8.12 -22.09 -5.00
N ASP A 546 8.87 -21.74 -3.96
CA ASP A 546 8.92 -22.49 -2.71
C ASP A 546 8.10 -21.81 -1.61
N GLU A 547 6.77 -21.77 -1.76
CA GLU A 547 5.88 -21.66 -0.59
C GLU A 547 5.86 -23.01 0.17
N ILE A 548 7.04 -23.44 0.63
CA ILE A 548 7.25 -24.72 1.34
C ILE A 548 6.56 -24.68 2.71
N PRO A 549 5.79 -25.72 3.09
CA PRO A 549 5.19 -25.81 4.42
C PRO A 549 6.21 -25.62 5.55
N LEU A 550 5.81 -25.01 6.67
CA LEU A 550 6.74 -24.75 7.77
C LEU A 550 7.37 -26.04 8.32
N SER A 551 6.65 -27.16 8.31
CA SER A 551 7.17 -28.47 8.72
C SER A 551 8.38 -28.89 7.89
N GLU A 552 8.33 -28.72 6.58
CA GLU A 552 9.43 -29.08 5.67
C GLU A 552 10.64 -28.16 5.85
N LEU A 553 10.41 -26.85 6.08
CA LEU A 553 11.48 -25.90 6.43
C LEU A 553 12.20 -26.26 7.73
N LEU A 554 11.51 -26.92 8.67
CA LEU A 554 12.06 -27.39 9.94
C LEU A 554 12.75 -28.76 9.82
N GLU A 555 12.28 -29.65 8.94
CA GLU A 555 12.79 -31.02 8.79
C GLU A 555 14.10 -31.13 8.01
N GLU A 556 14.45 -30.15 7.16
CA GLU A 556 15.72 -30.14 6.41
C GLU A 556 17.00 -30.07 7.28
N GLY A 557 16.87 -30.02 8.61
CA GLY A 557 17.98 -30.20 9.55
C GLY A 557 18.28 -31.67 9.92
N ARG A 558 17.55 -32.66 9.40
CA ARG A 558 17.85 -34.09 9.55
C ARG A 558 18.38 -34.67 8.24
N PRO A 559 19.40 -35.55 8.26
CA PRO A 559 19.90 -36.18 7.02
C PRO A 559 18.74 -36.89 6.33
N ARG A 560 18.38 -36.41 5.13
CA ARG A 560 17.32 -37.02 4.30
C ARG A 560 17.72 -38.46 4.00
N LYS A 561 16.96 -39.44 4.51
CA LYS A 561 16.97 -40.79 3.96
C LYS A 561 16.39 -40.72 2.54
N GLY A 562 17.26 -40.82 1.54
CA GLY A 562 16.98 -41.33 0.20
C GLY A 562 15.84 -40.67 -0.56
N ARG A 563 16.12 -39.54 -1.23
CA ARG A 563 15.50 -39.23 -2.52
C ARG A 563 16.62 -39.17 -3.54
N THR A 564 16.81 -40.26 -4.27
CA THR A 564 17.75 -40.38 -5.39
C THR A 564 17.26 -39.47 -6.53
N THR A 565 17.74 -38.23 -6.54
CA THR A 565 17.76 -37.41 -7.76
C THR A 565 18.96 -37.87 -8.57
N SER A 566 18.70 -38.61 -9.64
CA SER A 566 19.69 -38.98 -10.65
C SER A 566 20.17 -37.73 -11.39
N TYR A 567 21.31 -37.19 -10.98
CA TYR A 567 22.11 -36.34 -11.85
C TYR A 567 22.97 -37.26 -12.71
N ILE A 568 22.62 -37.37 -13.99
CA ILE A 568 23.52 -37.87 -15.03
C ILE A 568 24.48 -36.72 -15.33
N GLY A 569 25.76 -36.93 -15.03
CA GLY A 569 26.85 -35.97 -15.24
C GLY A 569 28.19 -36.66 -15.02
N GLU A 570 28.64 -37.30 -16.09
CA GLU A 570 29.97 -37.83 -16.41
C GLU A 570 31.07 -37.76 -15.33
N ALA A 571 31.45 -38.96 -14.85
CA ALA A 571 32.69 -39.19 -14.13
C ALA A 571 33.85 -39.36 -15.13
N SER A 572 34.85 -38.50 -15.01
CA SER A 572 36.24 -38.73 -15.44
C SER A 572 37.05 -39.14 -14.20
N GLY A 573 37.87 -40.19 -14.34
CA GLY A 573 38.65 -40.88 -13.28
C GLY A 573 39.50 -39.96 -12.39
N SER A 574 40.04 -40.42 -11.26
CA SER A 574 40.66 -41.71 -10.98
C SER A 574 40.92 -41.87 -9.47
N GLU A 575 41.33 -43.09 -9.09
CA GLU A 575 42.00 -43.50 -7.84
C GLU A 575 41.14 -44.09 -6.70
N GLN A 576 41.04 -45.42 -6.79
CA GLN A 576 40.85 -46.34 -5.67
C GLN A 576 41.96 -46.20 -4.62
N LYS A 577 41.60 -46.08 -3.34
CA LYS A 577 42.30 -46.76 -2.24
C LYS A 577 41.31 -47.31 -1.21
N ARG A 578 41.45 -48.62 -0.95
CA ARG A 578 40.68 -49.45 -0.01
C ARG A 578 41.04 -49.15 1.45
N ALA A 579 40.07 -49.26 2.36
CA ALA A 579 40.28 -49.67 3.75
C ALA A 579 39.01 -50.32 4.35
N ILE A 580 39.01 -51.66 4.32
CA ILE A 580 38.55 -52.68 5.28
C ILE A 580 37.63 -52.22 6.45
N VAL A 581 36.43 -52.83 6.51
CA VAL A 581 35.53 -52.90 7.68
C VAL A 581 35.38 -54.39 8.06
N PRO A 582 35.44 -54.79 9.35
CA PRO A 582 34.96 -56.09 9.79
C PRO A 582 33.52 -56.00 10.33
N GLU A 583 32.64 -56.88 9.86
CA GLU A 583 31.33 -57.17 10.48
C GLU A 583 31.50 -57.95 11.80
N PRO A 584 30.52 -57.85 12.71
CA PRO A 584 30.15 -58.98 13.54
C PRO A 584 28.72 -59.45 13.27
N ALA A 585 28.61 -60.77 13.13
CA ALA A 585 27.39 -61.55 13.12
C ALA A 585 26.68 -61.53 14.49
N GLY A 586 25.36 -61.80 14.50
CA GLY A 586 24.65 -62.17 15.72
C GLY A 586 23.18 -61.83 15.75
N THR A 587 22.36 -62.73 15.20
CA THR A 587 20.90 -62.82 15.39
C THR A 587 20.52 -63.03 16.86
N PHE A 588 19.48 -62.34 17.34
CA PHE A 588 18.53 -62.89 18.33
C PHE A 588 17.18 -62.15 18.23
N THR A 589 16.17 -62.90 17.81
CA THR A 589 14.74 -62.56 17.84
C THR A 589 14.17 -62.89 19.22
N ALA A 590 13.37 -61.97 19.79
CA ALA A 590 12.45 -62.28 20.88
C ALA A 590 11.13 -61.53 20.65
N GLN A 591 10.10 -62.31 20.33
CA GLN A 591 8.70 -61.89 20.31
C GLN A 591 8.17 -61.79 21.74
N VAL A 592 7.38 -60.75 22.04
CA VAL A 592 6.62 -60.62 23.28
C VAL A 592 5.15 -60.91 22.96
N PRO A 593 4.45 -61.78 23.73
CA PRO A 593 3.13 -62.27 23.38
C PRO A 593 2.00 -61.38 23.89
N GLU A 594 0.91 -61.44 23.13
CA GLU A 594 -0.45 -60.98 23.39
C GLU A 594 -1.09 -61.76 24.55
N LYS A 595 -1.90 -61.09 25.38
CA LYS A 595 -2.82 -61.73 26.33
C LYS A 595 -4.14 -60.98 26.36
N ALA A 596 -5.22 -61.76 26.24
CA ALA A 596 -6.63 -61.38 26.19
C ALA A 596 -7.28 -61.33 27.58
N ASP A 597 -8.45 -60.69 27.59
CA ASP A 597 -9.65 -60.81 28.44
C ASP A 597 -9.55 -60.70 29.98
N ASP A 598 -10.08 -59.59 30.50
CA ASP A 598 -11.31 -59.51 31.34
C ASP A 598 -11.91 -58.09 31.29
#